data_AF-A0A1E4MJZ4-F1
#
_entry.id   AF-A0A1E4MJZ4-F1
#
_cell.length_a   1.000
_cell.length_b   1.000
_cell.length_c   1.000
_cell.angle_alpha   90.00
_cell.angle_beta   90.00
_cell.angle_gamma   90.00
#
_symmetry.space_group_name_H-M   'P 1'
#
loop_
_entity.id
_entity.type
_entity.pdbx_description
1 polymer ?
#
loop_
_entity_poly.entity_id
_entity_poly.type
_entity_poly.pdbx_seq_one_letter_code
_entity_poly.pdbx_strand_id
1 'polypeptide(L)'
;MIRYDRNRRRFAVALAAMAGFVDAVGFLSADGYFVSFMSGNTTRLGVDLGTDVVRAVTPAFLIAGFVAGVTGGALLSIRAGRYRKPAVLALVAALLLTGATARAAGLPAVMLATLVMAMGAINNTFQRDGEVAIGLTYMTGALVKLGQGLAGWLAGSKDLGWLSWAALWGGLLSGAVLGAMAQDRMPMACLWIAGCWATAMVGVAMRLPAES
;
A
#
# COMPACT_ATOMS: atom_id res chain seq x y z
N MET A 1 8.42 10.36 8.50
CA MET A 1 9.41 9.38 9.01
C MET A 1 10.26 9.90 10.17
N ILE A 2 10.87 11.09 10.08
CA ILE A 2 11.88 11.58 11.05
C ILE A 2 11.36 11.76 12.49
N ARG A 3 10.07 12.07 12.68
CA ARG A 3 9.47 12.23 14.02
C ARG A 3 9.02 10.92 14.69
N TYR A 4 9.13 9.78 14.00
CA TYR A 4 8.77 8.48 14.55
C TYR A 4 9.96 7.78 15.20
N ASP A 5 9.70 7.04 16.27
CA ASP A 5 10.70 6.15 16.89
C ASP A 5 11.17 5.05 15.92
N ARG A 6 12.28 4.39 16.28
CA ARG A 6 12.91 3.37 15.42
C ARG A 6 12.00 2.19 15.10
N ASN A 7 11.14 1.79 16.04
CA ASN A 7 10.24 0.65 15.86
C ASN A 7 9.11 1.00 14.89
N ARG A 8 8.52 2.19 15.02
CA ARG A 8 7.49 2.70 14.09
C ARG A 8 8.05 2.90 12.68
N ARG A 9 9.30 3.35 12.55
CA ARG A 9 9.96 3.43 11.23
C ARG A 9 10.13 2.05 10.59
N ARG A 10 10.62 1.06 11.34
CA ARG A 10 10.75 -0.33 10.85
C ARG A 10 9.39 -0.91 10.46
N PHE A 11 8.37 -0.64 11.26
CA PHE A 11 7.00 -1.06 10.97
C PHE A 11 6.46 -0.43 9.68
N ALA A 12 6.67 0.88 9.48
CA ALA A 12 6.30 1.55 8.24
C ALA A 12 7.04 0.99 7.02
N VAL A 13 8.33 0.69 7.14
CA VAL A 13 9.13 0.05 6.07
C VAL A 13 8.62 -1.35 5.75
N ALA A 14 8.28 -2.15 6.75
CA ALA A 14 7.71 -3.48 6.55
C ALA A 14 6.35 -3.44 5.86
N LEU A 15 5.49 -2.48 6.24
CA LEU A 15 4.21 -2.26 5.57
C LEU A 15 4.37 -1.71 4.15
N ALA A 16 5.35 -0.85 3.90
CA ALA A 16 5.69 -0.40 2.55
C ALA A 16 6.18 -1.56 1.68
N ALA A 17 7.01 -2.47 2.22
CA ALA A 17 7.41 -3.67 1.52
C ALA A 17 6.22 -4.59 1.20
N MET A 18 5.31 -4.81 2.15
CA MET A 18 4.09 -5.57 1.88
C MET A 18 3.21 -4.89 0.82
N ALA A 19 3.06 -3.56 0.86
CA ALA A 19 2.33 -2.82 -0.17
C ALA A 19 2.97 -2.98 -1.54
N GLY A 20 4.30 -2.82 -1.64
CA GLY A 20 5.03 -3.04 -2.89
C GLY A 20 4.87 -4.46 -3.43
N PHE A 21 4.89 -5.47 -2.55
CA PHE A 21 4.63 -6.87 -2.91
C PHE A 21 3.26 -7.04 -3.55
N VAL A 22 2.21 -6.51 -2.90
CA VAL A 22 0.84 -6.58 -3.42
C VAL A 22 0.70 -5.78 -4.71
N ASP A 23 1.36 -4.64 -4.83
CA ASP A 23 1.34 -3.80 -6.03
C ASP A 23 1.90 -4.53 -7.25
N ALA A 24 3.03 -5.22 -7.10
CA ALA A 24 3.62 -6.01 -8.19
C ALA A 24 2.72 -7.18 -8.58
N VAL A 25 2.16 -7.91 -7.60
CA VAL A 25 1.22 -9.01 -7.85
C VAL A 25 -0.04 -8.49 -8.56
N GLY A 26 -0.60 -7.38 -8.08
CA GLY A 26 -1.78 -6.74 -8.65
C GLY A 26 -1.53 -6.26 -10.07
N PHE A 27 -0.41 -5.57 -10.31
CA PHE A 27 -0.04 -5.05 -11.63
C PHE A 27 0.09 -6.16 -12.67
N LEU A 28 0.78 -7.25 -12.32
CA LEU A 28 0.94 -8.41 -13.19
C LEU A 28 -0.36 -9.20 -13.39
N SER A 29 -1.33 -9.06 -12.48
CA SER A 29 -2.62 -9.74 -12.58
C SER A 29 -3.71 -8.88 -13.21
N ALA A 30 -3.50 -7.56 -13.30
CA ALA A 30 -4.47 -6.57 -13.77
C ALA A 30 -4.11 -6.02 -15.16
N ASP A 31 -3.37 -6.76 -15.98
CA ASP A 31 -2.96 -6.34 -17.33
C ASP A 31 -2.30 -4.93 -17.37
N GLY A 32 -1.45 -4.67 -16.37
CA GLY A 32 -0.70 -3.42 -16.28
C GLY A 32 -1.47 -2.22 -15.69
N TYR A 33 -2.66 -2.44 -15.10
CA TYR A 33 -3.30 -1.45 -14.23
C TYR A 33 -2.77 -1.54 -12.78
N PHE A 34 -2.89 -0.45 -12.01
CA PHE A 34 -2.30 -0.37 -10.68
C PHE A 34 -3.34 -0.59 -9.58
N VAL A 35 -3.01 -1.35 -8.53
CA VAL A 35 -3.91 -1.53 -7.37
C VAL A 35 -3.71 -0.48 -6.28
N SER A 36 -2.64 0.32 -6.33
CA SER A 36 -2.39 1.41 -5.37
C SER A 36 -2.05 2.76 -6.03
N PHE A 37 -1.47 2.75 -7.23
CA PHE A 37 -1.02 3.98 -7.91
C PHE A 37 -2.16 4.65 -8.69
N MET A 38 -3.06 5.29 -7.95
CA MET A 38 -4.30 5.85 -8.52
C MET A 38 -4.06 7.00 -9.47
N SER A 39 -3.02 7.82 -9.31
CA SER A 39 -2.67 8.86 -10.30
C SER A 39 -2.41 8.26 -11.68
N GLY A 40 -1.73 7.11 -11.76
CA GLY A 40 -1.53 6.39 -13.02
C GLY A 40 -2.83 5.88 -13.61
N ASN A 41 -3.72 5.32 -12.78
CA ASN A 41 -5.06 4.90 -13.23
C ASN A 41 -5.92 6.09 -13.67
N THR A 42 -5.81 7.26 -13.03
CA THR A 42 -6.53 8.48 -13.43
C THR A 42 -6.05 8.97 -14.79
N THR A 43 -4.75 8.93 -15.06
CA THR A 43 -4.22 9.22 -16.41
C THR A 43 -4.75 8.22 -17.43
N ARG A 44 -4.73 6.91 -17.13
CA ARG A 44 -5.30 5.89 -18.01
C ARG A 44 -6.79 6.12 -18.26
N LEU A 45 -7.57 6.41 -17.22
CA LEU A 45 -8.99 6.74 -17.33
C LEU A 45 -9.20 7.92 -18.28
N GLY A 46 -8.44 9.00 -18.12
CA GLY A 46 -8.55 10.18 -19.00
C GLY A 46 -8.21 9.89 -20.46
N VAL A 47 -7.16 9.09 -20.69
CA VAL A 47 -6.79 8.64 -22.04
C VAL A 47 -7.89 7.77 -22.64
N ASP A 48 -8.35 6.75 -21.91
CA ASP A 48 -9.38 5.82 -22.36
C ASP A 48 -10.70 6.56 -22.65
N LEU A 49 -11.12 7.52 -21.81
CA LEU A 49 -12.29 8.36 -22.12
C LEU A 49 -12.13 9.18 -23.40
N GLY A 50 -10.91 9.56 -23.76
CA GLY A 50 -10.61 10.33 -24.97
C GLY A 50 -10.40 9.47 -26.22
N THR A 51 -10.09 8.17 -26.08
CA THR A 51 -9.72 7.31 -27.22
C THR A 51 -10.58 6.05 -27.38
N ASP A 52 -11.01 5.42 -26.28
CA ASP A 52 -11.81 4.19 -26.24
C ASP A 52 -12.56 4.06 -24.90
N VAL A 53 -13.80 4.56 -24.87
CA VAL A 53 -14.62 4.66 -23.65
C VAL A 53 -14.88 3.30 -22.98
N VAL A 54 -14.82 2.20 -23.73
CA VAL A 54 -15.05 0.86 -23.17
C VAL A 54 -13.91 0.47 -22.23
N ARG A 55 -12.67 0.86 -22.55
CA ARG A 55 -11.49 0.59 -21.71
C ARG A 55 -11.49 1.40 -20.41
N ALA A 56 -12.19 2.52 -20.38
CA ALA A 56 -12.30 3.40 -19.21
C ALA A 56 -12.96 2.74 -18.00
N VAL A 57 -13.72 1.65 -18.19
CA VAL A 57 -14.40 0.92 -17.11
C VAL A 57 -13.41 0.36 -16.09
N THR A 58 -12.28 -0.20 -16.54
CA THR A 58 -11.28 -0.82 -15.64
C THR A 58 -10.62 0.18 -14.70
N PRO A 59 -10.00 1.28 -15.17
CA PRO A 59 -9.39 2.25 -14.25
C PRO A 59 -10.44 2.97 -13.39
N ALA A 60 -11.66 3.22 -13.91
CA ALA A 60 -12.76 3.78 -13.10
C ALA A 60 -13.14 2.84 -11.94
N PHE A 61 -13.28 1.54 -12.22
CA PHE A 61 -13.56 0.51 -11.22
C PHE A 61 -12.47 0.46 -10.14
N LEU A 62 -11.20 0.49 -10.55
CA LEU A 62 -10.07 0.48 -9.60
C LEU A 62 -10.05 1.74 -8.73
N ILE A 63 -10.28 2.92 -9.31
CA ILE A 63 -10.36 4.17 -8.55
C ILE A 63 -11.51 4.12 -7.55
N ALA A 64 -12.70 3.68 -7.97
CA ALA A 64 -13.86 3.54 -7.09
C ALA A 64 -13.60 2.55 -5.95
N GLY A 65 -13.02 1.39 -6.26
CA GLY A 65 -12.63 0.40 -5.25
C GLY A 65 -11.57 0.92 -4.28
N PHE A 66 -10.59 1.68 -4.75
CA PHE A 66 -9.60 2.33 -3.89
C PHE A 66 -10.27 3.30 -2.92
N VAL A 67 -11.14 4.18 -3.42
CA VAL A 67 -11.89 5.14 -2.59
C VAL A 67 -12.77 4.42 -1.57
N ALA A 68 -13.44 3.34 -1.97
CA ALA A 68 -14.23 2.50 -1.06
C ALA A 68 -13.35 1.89 0.04
N GLY A 69 -12.17 1.39 -0.31
CA GLY A 69 -11.17 0.86 0.64
C GLY A 69 -10.68 1.92 1.63
N VAL A 70 -10.30 3.11 1.13
CA VAL A 70 -9.89 4.25 1.97
C VAL A 70 -11.02 4.63 2.93
N THR A 71 -12.25 4.76 2.42
CA THR A 71 -13.43 5.14 3.20
C THR A 71 -13.76 4.10 4.27
N GLY A 72 -13.78 2.82 3.91
CA GLY A 72 -14.01 1.72 4.84
C GLY A 72 -12.93 1.65 5.92
N GLY A 73 -11.66 1.80 5.54
CA GLY A 73 -10.53 1.85 6.48
C GLY A 73 -10.60 3.04 7.43
N ALA A 74 -11.00 4.22 6.94
CA ALA A 74 -11.17 5.42 7.75
C ALA A 74 -12.34 5.27 8.74
N LEU A 75 -13.49 4.80 8.28
CA LEU A 75 -14.66 4.53 9.11
C LEU A 75 -14.38 3.50 10.20
N LEU A 76 -13.57 2.48 9.90
CA LEU A 76 -13.12 1.48 10.87
C LEU A 76 -12.12 2.08 11.87
N SER A 77 -11.16 2.89 11.39
CA SER A 77 -10.19 3.60 12.22
C SER A 77 -10.88 4.48 13.27
N ILE A 78 -11.90 5.26 12.86
CA ILE A 78 -12.69 6.12 13.74
C ILE A 78 -13.39 5.30 14.82
N ARG A 79 -14.05 4.19 14.45
CA ARG A 79 -14.77 3.32 15.41
C ARG A 79 -13.84 2.58 16.36
N ALA A 80 -12.66 2.19 15.90
CA ALA A 80 -11.72 1.38 16.68
C ALA A 80 -10.90 2.19 17.71
N GLY A 81 -10.88 3.53 17.61
CA GLY A 81 -10.21 4.41 18.56
C GLY A 81 -8.74 4.03 18.79
N ARG A 82 -8.38 3.66 20.03
CA ARG A 82 -7.00 3.23 20.38
C ARG A 82 -6.51 2.01 19.59
N TYR A 83 -7.42 1.20 19.06
CA TYR A 83 -7.12 0.02 18.25
C TYR A 83 -7.19 0.29 16.74
N ARG A 84 -7.17 1.55 16.30
CA ARG A 84 -7.24 1.92 14.88
C ARG A 84 -6.27 1.15 13.98
N LYS A 85 -5.00 1.07 14.36
CA LYS A 85 -3.94 0.43 13.55
C LYS A 85 -4.17 -1.07 13.36
N PRO A 86 -4.33 -1.88 14.44
CA PRO A 86 -4.61 -3.29 14.26
C PRO A 86 -5.95 -3.54 13.56
N ALA A 87 -6.97 -2.70 13.77
CA ALA A 87 -8.25 -2.85 13.08
C ALA A 87 -8.13 -2.64 11.56
N VAL A 88 -7.46 -1.57 11.13
CA VAL A 88 -7.20 -1.32 9.70
C VAL A 88 -6.38 -2.44 9.08
N LEU A 89 -5.34 -2.92 9.77
CA LEU A 89 -4.51 -4.02 9.26
C LEU A 89 -5.24 -5.36 9.24
N ALA A 90 -6.17 -5.60 10.15
CA ALA A 90 -7.03 -6.77 10.13
C ALA A 90 -7.98 -6.73 8.92
N LEU A 91 -8.53 -5.56 8.59
CA LEU A 91 -9.29 -5.35 7.36
C LEU A 91 -8.44 -5.62 6.12
N VAL A 92 -7.22 -5.06 6.06
CA VAL A 92 -6.27 -5.32 4.97
C VAL A 92 -5.97 -6.82 4.85
N ALA A 93 -5.70 -7.51 5.95
CA ALA A 93 -5.45 -8.94 5.95
C ALA A 93 -6.66 -9.73 5.44
N ALA A 94 -7.87 -9.43 5.91
CA ALA A 94 -9.10 -10.08 5.47
C ALA A 94 -9.33 -9.87 3.96
N LEU A 95 -9.12 -8.65 3.45
CA LEU A 95 -9.25 -8.34 2.03
C LEU A 95 -8.22 -9.08 1.18
N LEU A 96 -6.95 -9.15 1.62
CA LEU A 96 -5.91 -9.89 0.89
C LEU A 96 -6.15 -11.40 0.88
N LEU A 97 -6.61 -11.98 2.00
CA LEU A 97 -6.99 -13.39 2.08
C LEU A 97 -8.21 -13.68 1.20
N THR A 98 -9.18 -12.75 1.15
CA THR A 98 -10.31 -12.84 0.21
C THR A 98 -9.86 -12.74 -1.24
N GLY A 99 -8.85 -11.91 -1.54
CA GLY A 99 -8.24 -11.86 -2.85
C GLY A 99 -7.55 -13.17 -3.22
N ALA A 100 -6.88 -13.82 -2.27
CA ALA A 100 -6.26 -15.12 -2.46
C ALA A 100 -7.29 -16.22 -2.73
N THR A 101 -8.42 -16.24 -2.00
CA THR A 101 -9.51 -17.20 -2.25
C THR A 101 -10.22 -16.93 -3.58
N ALA A 102 -10.47 -15.65 -3.92
CA ALA A 102 -11.04 -15.27 -5.20
C ALA A 102 -10.15 -15.71 -6.37
N ARG A 103 -8.82 -15.59 -6.23
CA ARG A 103 -7.88 -16.11 -7.21
C ARG A 103 -7.99 -17.62 -7.37
N ALA A 104 -8.00 -18.37 -6.27
CA ALA A 104 -8.13 -19.82 -6.30
C ALA A 104 -9.47 -20.27 -6.93
N ALA A 105 -10.52 -19.46 -6.78
CA ALA A 105 -11.83 -19.68 -7.39
C ALA A 105 -11.95 -19.19 -8.84
N GLY A 106 -10.90 -18.61 -9.44
CA GLY A 106 -10.93 -18.09 -10.81
C GLY A 106 -11.77 -16.81 -10.97
N LEU A 107 -11.87 -15.98 -9.94
CA LEU A 107 -12.66 -14.74 -9.92
C LEU A 107 -11.75 -13.49 -9.96
N PRO A 108 -11.17 -13.15 -11.13
CA PRO A 108 -10.17 -12.07 -11.23
C PRO A 108 -10.73 -10.69 -10.86
N ALA A 109 -11.98 -10.39 -11.20
CA ALA A 109 -12.60 -9.11 -10.84
C ALA A 109 -12.72 -8.93 -9.31
N VAL A 110 -13.11 -9.99 -8.59
CA VAL A 110 -13.23 -9.97 -7.11
C VAL A 110 -11.84 -9.88 -6.47
N MET A 111 -10.86 -10.60 -7.02
CA MET A 111 -9.47 -10.48 -6.60
C MET A 111 -8.99 -9.02 -6.75
N LEU A 112 -9.12 -8.41 -7.92
CA LEU A 112 -8.69 -7.02 -8.12
C LEU A 112 -9.44 -6.03 -7.23
N ALA A 113 -10.76 -6.21 -7.04
CA ALA A 113 -11.57 -5.40 -6.14
C ALA A 113 -11.02 -5.42 -4.70
N THR A 114 -10.72 -6.61 -4.20
CA THR A 114 -10.25 -6.78 -2.82
C THR A 114 -8.83 -6.27 -2.63
N LEU A 115 -7.94 -6.47 -3.62
CA LEU A 115 -6.59 -5.91 -3.62
C LEU A 115 -6.61 -4.38 -3.61
N VAL A 116 -7.40 -3.75 -4.49
CA VAL A 116 -7.47 -2.29 -4.58
C VAL A 116 -8.11 -1.69 -3.32
N MET A 117 -9.13 -2.34 -2.75
CA MET A 117 -9.70 -1.96 -1.46
C MET A 117 -8.67 -2.10 -0.32
N ALA A 118 -7.86 -3.16 -0.31
CA ALA A 118 -6.82 -3.36 0.71
C ALA A 118 -5.76 -2.25 0.64
N MET A 119 -5.29 -1.91 -0.56
CA MET A 119 -4.32 -0.84 -0.77
C MET A 119 -4.91 0.56 -0.48
N GLY A 120 -6.22 0.74 -0.66
CA GLY A 120 -6.92 1.92 -0.16
C GLY A 120 -6.92 1.96 1.37
N ALA A 121 -7.37 0.89 2.01
CA ALA A 121 -7.54 0.80 3.47
C ALA A 121 -6.22 1.03 4.23
N ILE A 122 -5.09 0.46 3.76
CA ILE A 122 -3.80 0.52 4.46
C ILE A 122 -3.28 1.94 4.69
N ASN A 123 -3.69 2.92 3.88
CA ASN A 123 -3.32 4.33 4.05
C ASN A 123 -3.89 4.96 5.34
N ASN A 124 -4.86 4.31 5.98
CA ASN A 124 -5.40 4.73 7.28
C ASN A 124 -4.55 4.23 8.47
N THR A 125 -3.45 3.51 8.23
CA THR A 125 -2.61 2.95 9.31
C THR A 125 -1.79 4.02 10.03
N PHE A 126 -1.28 5.01 9.30
CA PHE A 126 -0.49 6.11 9.86
C PHE A 126 -1.23 7.42 9.65
N GLN A 127 -2.14 7.73 10.56
CA GLN A 127 -2.86 9.00 10.60
C GLN A 127 -2.35 9.90 11.72
N ARG A 128 -2.29 11.20 11.45
CA ARG A 128 -2.01 12.24 12.44
C ARG A 128 -2.95 13.41 12.16
N ASP A 129 -3.66 13.87 13.19
CA ASP A 129 -4.62 14.98 13.08
C ASP A 129 -5.70 14.77 11.99
N GLY A 130 -6.09 13.51 11.78
CA GLY A 130 -7.05 13.12 10.74
C GLY A 130 -6.46 12.96 9.32
N GLU A 131 -5.20 13.33 9.11
CA GLU A 131 -4.52 13.25 7.82
C GLU A 131 -3.54 12.07 7.74
N VAL A 132 -3.27 11.58 6.53
CA VAL A 132 -2.30 10.51 6.27
C VAL A 132 -0.87 11.04 6.51
N ALA A 133 -0.27 10.64 7.64
CA ALA A 133 1.04 11.10 8.07
C ALA A 133 2.21 10.40 7.35
N ILE A 134 2.01 9.13 6.98
CA ILE A 134 2.93 8.35 6.15
C ILE A 134 2.10 7.67 5.08
N GLY A 135 2.17 8.19 3.86
CA GLY A 135 1.61 7.50 2.71
C GLY A 135 2.42 6.27 2.38
N LEU A 136 1.88 5.08 2.68
CA LEU A 136 2.53 3.81 2.38
C LEU A 136 2.51 3.50 0.88
N THR A 137 1.52 4.06 0.17
CA THR A 137 1.40 3.97 -1.30
C THR A 137 1.72 5.29 -2.01
N TYR A 138 2.01 6.37 -1.27
CA TYR A 138 2.35 7.69 -1.81
C TYR A 138 3.87 7.91 -1.87
N MET A 139 4.56 7.12 -2.69
CA MET A 139 6.02 7.05 -2.65
C MET A 139 6.72 8.21 -3.39
N THR A 140 6.04 8.91 -4.29
CA THR A 140 6.62 10.06 -5.01
C THR A 140 7.17 11.12 -4.05
N GLY A 141 6.44 11.41 -2.97
CA GLY A 141 6.91 12.36 -1.96
C GLY A 141 8.15 11.86 -1.18
N ALA A 142 8.29 10.56 -0.98
CA ALA A 142 9.47 9.98 -0.35
C ALA A 142 10.71 10.10 -1.26
N LEU A 143 10.54 9.87 -2.57
CA LEU A 143 11.60 10.07 -3.57
C LEU A 143 12.04 11.53 -3.67
N VAL A 144 11.10 12.49 -3.66
CA VAL A 144 11.44 13.91 -3.64
C VAL A 144 12.27 14.26 -2.40
N LYS A 145 11.84 13.80 -1.21
CA LYS A 145 12.58 14.03 0.05
C LYS A 145 13.95 13.33 0.07
N LEU A 146 14.05 12.16 -0.55
CA LEU A 146 15.33 11.48 -0.77
C LEU A 146 16.26 12.34 -1.63
N GLY A 147 15.78 12.84 -2.77
CA GLY A 147 16.56 13.71 -3.67
C GLY A 147 17.00 15.02 -3.00
N GLN A 148 16.10 15.68 -2.27
CA GLN A 148 16.42 16.89 -1.50
C GLN A 148 17.46 16.62 -0.41
N GLY A 149 17.34 15.49 0.29
CA GLY A 149 18.30 15.06 1.31
C GLY A 149 19.69 14.77 0.72
N LEU A 150 19.73 14.08 -0.43
CA LEU A 150 20.96 13.83 -1.16
C LEU A 150 21.63 15.14 -1.59
N ALA A 151 20.86 16.09 -2.14
CA ALA A 151 21.35 17.41 -2.51
C ALA A 151 21.93 18.16 -1.30
N GLY A 152 21.23 18.13 -0.15
CA GLY A 152 21.73 18.71 1.10
C GLY A 152 23.02 18.06 1.60
N TRP A 153 23.13 16.74 1.52
CA TRP A 153 24.34 16.01 1.90
C TRP A 153 25.52 16.36 1.00
N LEU A 154 25.31 16.42 -0.32
CA LEU A 154 26.32 16.87 -1.29
C LEU A 154 26.75 18.33 -1.06
N ALA A 155 25.84 19.17 -0.57
CA ALA A 155 26.13 20.55 -0.16
C ALA A 155 26.80 20.67 1.23
N GLY A 156 27.16 19.55 1.86
CA GLY A 156 27.90 19.51 3.15
C GLY A 156 27.03 19.40 4.40
N SER A 157 25.71 19.21 4.27
CA SER A 157 24.85 18.94 5.41
C SER A 157 25.16 17.58 6.05
N LYS A 158 25.22 17.55 7.39
CA LYS A 158 25.36 16.31 8.16
C LYS A 158 24.01 15.69 8.56
N ASP A 159 22.89 16.29 8.17
CA ASP A 159 21.57 15.73 8.47
C ASP A 159 21.30 14.49 7.61
N LEU A 160 21.25 13.32 8.26
CA LEU A 160 20.96 12.03 7.65
C LEU A 160 19.50 11.59 7.84
N GLY A 161 18.62 12.47 8.32
CA GLY A 161 17.19 12.19 8.51
C GLY A 161 16.49 11.70 7.23
N TRP A 162 16.99 12.11 6.07
CA TRP A 162 16.48 11.71 4.76
C TRP A 162 16.63 10.21 4.45
N LEU A 163 17.59 9.51 5.08
CA LEU A 163 17.77 8.06 4.93
C LEU A 163 16.52 7.28 5.35
N SER A 164 15.69 7.86 6.22
CA SER A 164 14.42 7.24 6.61
C SER A 164 13.39 7.19 5.47
N TRP A 165 13.45 8.12 4.52
CA TRP A 165 12.66 8.08 3.28
C TRP A 165 13.26 7.10 2.27
N ALA A 166 14.59 7.04 2.18
CA ALA A 166 15.29 6.02 1.38
C ALA A 166 14.90 4.60 1.82
N ALA A 167 14.86 4.34 3.12
CA ALA A 167 14.46 3.06 3.68
C ALA A 167 12.99 2.72 3.37
N LEU A 168 12.09 3.72 3.40
CA LEU A 168 10.67 3.53 3.07
C LEU A 168 10.50 3.15 1.58
N TRP A 169 11.17 3.88 0.68
CA TRP A 169 11.17 3.57 -0.75
C TRP A 169 11.85 2.23 -1.05
N GLY A 170 12.99 1.95 -0.44
CA GLY A 170 13.69 0.67 -0.57
C GLY A 170 12.87 -0.51 -0.06
N GLY A 171 12.08 -0.31 1.02
CA GLY A 171 11.08 -1.25 1.48
C GLY A 171 10.08 -1.59 0.37
N LEU A 172 9.40 -0.58 -0.18
CA LEU A 172 8.46 -0.76 -1.29
C LEU A 172 9.10 -1.47 -2.50
N LEU A 173 10.28 -1.02 -2.94
CA LEU A 173 10.99 -1.61 -4.08
C LEU A 173 11.33 -3.09 -3.84
N SER A 174 11.92 -3.40 -2.68
CA SER A 174 12.25 -4.79 -2.34
C SER A 174 11.01 -5.67 -2.26
N GLY A 175 9.92 -5.14 -1.69
CA GLY A 175 8.61 -5.75 -1.70
C GLY A 175 8.12 -6.06 -3.11
N ALA A 176 8.16 -5.08 -4.02
CA ALA A 176 7.72 -5.24 -5.40
C ALA A 176 8.55 -6.28 -6.17
N VAL A 177 9.86 -6.29 -5.98
CA VAL A 177 10.74 -7.33 -6.56
C VAL A 177 10.34 -8.71 -6.05
N LEU A 178 10.16 -8.87 -4.73
CA LEU A 178 9.73 -10.14 -4.14
C LEU A 178 8.32 -10.54 -4.59
N GLY A 179 7.41 -9.59 -4.74
CA GLY A 179 6.04 -9.80 -5.22
C GLY A 179 6.00 -10.28 -6.66
N ALA A 180 6.80 -9.65 -7.54
CA ALA A 180 6.96 -10.07 -8.92
C ALA A 180 7.56 -11.48 -9.01
N MET A 181 8.63 -11.75 -8.24
CA MET A 181 9.24 -13.09 -8.17
C MET A 181 8.28 -14.16 -7.65
N ALA A 182 7.45 -13.82 -6.66
CA ALA A 182 6.44 -14.74 -6.12
C ALA A 182 5.29 -14.96 -7.10
N GLN A 183 4.86 -13.92 -7.82
CA GLN A 183 3.84 -14.02 -8.87
C GLN A 183 4.31 -14.95 -10.00
N ASP A 184 5.57 -14.81 -10.41
CA ASP A 184 6.18 -15.61 -11.47
C ASP A 184 6.36 -17.08 -11.07
N ARG A 185 6.95 -17.35 -9.90
CA ARG A 185 7.29 -18.72 -9.48
C ARG A 185 6.18 -19.46 -8.74
N MET A 186 5.29 -18.74 -8.06
CA MET A 186 4.26 -19.31 -7.19
C MET A 186 2.96 -18.49 -7.21
N PRO A 187 2.32 -18.32 -8.38
CA PRO A 187 1.16 -17.44 -8.58
C PRO A 187 0.00 -17.76 -7.62
N MET A 188 -0.24 -19.02 -7.29
CA MET A 188 -1.33 -19.38 -6.38
C MET A 188 -1.02 -19.05 -4.91
N ALA A 189 0.25 -18.97 -4.53
CA ALA A 189 0.67 -18.74 -3.14
C ALA A 189 0.93 -17.27 -2.80
N CYS A 190 1.25 -16.41 -3.78
CA CYS A 190 1.72 -15.05 -3.51
C CYS A 190 0.72 -14.20 -2.68
N LEU A 191 -0.59 -14.28 -2.95
CA LEU A 191 -1.60 -13.54 -2.18
C LEU A 191 -1.81 -14.10 -0.77
N TRP A 192 -1.65 -15.42 -0.58
CA TRP A 192 -1.63 -16.01 0.77
C TRP A 192 -0.45 -15.49 1.59
N ILE A 193 0.73 -15.40 0.97
CA ILE A 193 1.92 -14.81 1.61
C ILE A 193 1.63 -13.37 2.04
N ALA A 194 1.03 -12.55 1.16
CA ALA A 194 0.67 -11.16 1.49
C ALA A 194 -0.37 -11.08 2.63
N GLY A 195 -1.40 -11.94 2.61
CA GLY A 195 -2.41 -12.01 3.66
C GLY A 195 -1.85 -12.45 5.02
N CYS A 196 -0.98 -13.46 5.03
CA CYS A 196 -0.26 -13.89 6.24
C CYS A 196 0.68 -12.80 6.76
N TRP A 197 1.37 -12.07 5.88
CA TRP A 197 2.19 -10.92 6.26
C TRP A 197 1.33 -9.84 6.92
N ALA A 198 0.23 -9.44 6.29
CA ALA A 198 -0.71 -8.47 6.88
C ALA A 198 -1.22 -8.92 8.25
N THR A 199 -1.55 -10.21 8.40
CA THR A 199 -2.00 -10.81 9.66
C THR A 199 -0.92 -10.72 10.74
N ALA A 200 0.35 -11.01 10.41
CA ALA A 200 1.47 -10.84 11.33
C ALA A 200 1.63 -9.36 11.74
N MET A 201 1.41 -8.41 10.84
CA MET A 201 1.46 -6.98 11.13
C MET A 201 0.35 -6.51 12.07
N VAL A 202 -0.80 -7.19 12.11
CA VAL A 202 -1.83 -6.96 13.15
C VAL A 202 -1.24 -7.23 14.53
N GLY A 203 -0.58 -8.38 14.71
CA GLY A 203 0.06 -8.75 15.98
C GLY A 203 1.16 -7.77 16.41
N VAL A 204 1.95 -7.28 15.46
CA VAL A 204 2.95 -6.23 15.72
C VAL A 204 2.28 -4.90 16.10
N ALA A 205 1.21 -4.51 15.40
CA ALA A 205 0.49 -3.27 15.66
C ALA A 205 -0.15 -3.24 17.06
N MET A 206 -0.63 -4.38 17.55
CA MET A 206 -1.17 -4.49 18.92
C MET A 206 -0.11 -4.22 20.01
N ARG A 207 1.18 -4.42 19.70
CA ARG A 207 2.29 -4.18 20.63
C ARG A 207 2.87 -2.76 20.55
N LEU A 208 2.48 -1.97 19.55
CA LEU A 208 2.95 -0.59 19.42
C LEU A 208 2.12 0.33 20.33
N PRO A 209 2.77 1.22 21.11
CA PRO A 209 2.05 2.21 21.91
C PRO A 209 1.13 3.06 21.05
N ALA A 210 -0.04 3.43 21.60
CA ALA A 210 -0.94 4.38 20.96
C ALA A 210 -0.21 5.70 20.65
N GLU A 211 -0.58 6.33 19.54
CA GLU A 211 -0.12 7.68 19.23
C GLU A 211 -0.92 8.67 20.09
N SER A 212 -0.25 9.27 21.07
CA SER A 212 -0.73 10.44 21.82
C SER A 212 -0.74 11.67 20.92
#